data_AF-A0A2N4TL96-F1
#
_entry.id   AF-A0A2N4TL96-F1
#
_cell.length_a   1.000
_cell.length_b   1.000
_cell.length_c   1.000
_cell.angle_alpha   90.00
_cell.angle_beta   90.00
_cell.angle_gamma   90.00
#
_symmetry.space_group_name_H-M   'P 1'
#
loop_
_entity.id
_entity.type
_entity.pdbx_description
1 polymer ?
#
loop_
_entity_poly.entity_id
_entity_poly.type
_entity_poly.pdbx_seq_one_letter_code
_entity_poly.pdbx_strand_id
1 'polypeptide(L)'
;MSNKTNIKQSISAGNGNVQIGQVILCGSAARARCPTPPAAAKERMTIEQRAELTHIALQIELAEEGAVDAGTVWKALCNHLNGRGLEDVRDNTELSHEQYWAARSYLDGWLSCARGESLPRTGMIREIMRMWGIRGGLRASTIALCEARFQAKTLADLTDTQLRAALWVTVADWQAYWAQRESA
;
A
#
# COMPACT_ATOMS: atom_id res chain seq x y z
N MET A 1 -23.65 -38.80 11.23
CA MET A 1 -22.50 -38.75 12.16
C MET A 1 -21.26 -39.18 11.39
N SER A 2 -20.41 -38.24 10.97
CA SER A 2 -19.19 -38.54 10.21
C SER A 2 -17.99 -38.44 11.12
N ASN A 3 -17.26 -39.55 11.27
CA ASN A 3 -16.10 -39.69 12.15
C ASN A 3 -14.96 -38.79 11.67
N LYS A 4 -14.58 -37.80 12.50
CA LYS A 4 -13.36 -37.01 12.33
C LYS A 4 -12.16 -37.85 12.79
N THR A 5 -11.33 -38.29 11.84
CA THR A 5 -10.02 -38.86 12.15
C THR A 5 -8.98 -37.75 12.10
N ASN A 6 -8.45 -37.37 13.27
CA ASN A 6 -7.33 -36.44 13.41
C ASN A 6 -6.05 -37.09 12.86
N ILE A 7 -5.43 -36.49 11.84
CA ILE A 7 -4.13 -36.92 11.33
C ILE A 7 -3.07 -35.98 11.90
N LYS A 8 -2.27 -36.46 12.86
CA LYS A 8 -1.05 -35.79 13.32
C LYS A 8 0.07 -36.09 12.32
N GLN A 9 0.60 -35.07 11.65
CA GLN A 9 1.82 -35.20 10.84
C GLN A 9 3.01 -34.62 11.63
N SER A 10 3.98 -35.48 11.94
CA SER A 10 5.29 -35.11 12.49
C SER A 10 6.29 -35.09 11.34
N ILE A 11 6.87 -33.93 11.06
CA ILE A 11 7.91 -33.77 10.04
C ILE A 11 9.24 -33.86 10.76
N SER A 12 9.76 -35.09 10.92
CA SER A 12 11.06 -35.31 11.53
C SER A 12 11.85 -36.32 10.71
N ALA A 13 12.93 -35.80 10.13
CA ALA A 13 14.09 -36.48 9.53
C ALA A 13 13.97 -37.05 8.11
N GLY A 14 14.68 -36.38 7.18
CA GLY A 14 15.62 -37.05 6.26
C GLY A 14 15.06 -37.61 4.94
N ASN A 15 15.47 -36.98 3.84
CA ASN A 15 15.59 -37.51 2.47
C ASN A 15 14.95 -38.88 2.17
N GLY A 16 13.78 -38.87 1.53
CA GLY A 16 13.19 -40.07 0.94
C GLY A 16 11.96 -39.73 0.11
N ASN A 17 11.99 -40.10 -1.17
CA ASN A 17 10.99 -39.85 -2.20
C ASN A 17 9.53 -40.02 -1.71
N VAL A 18 8.73 -38.97 -1.84
CA VAL A 18 7.26 -39.10 -1.75
C VAL A 18 6.80 -39.89 -2.98
N GLN A 19 6.55 -41.19 -2.81
CA GLN A 19 5.76 -41.97 -3.76
C GLN A 19 4.32 -41.44 -3.71
N ILE A 20 3.90 -40.72 -4.75
CA ILE A 20 2.50 -40.34 -4.93
C ILE A 20 1.73 -41.63 -5.24
N GLY A 21 1.07 -42.19 -4.23
CA GLY A 21 0.15 -43.30 -4.37
C GLY A 21 -1.09 -42.86 -5.14
N GLN A 22 -1.21 -43.36 -6.38
CA GLN A 22 -2.41 -43.42 -7.20
C GLN A 22 -3.04 -42.08 -7.62
N VAL A 23 -2.76 -41.66 -8.86
CA VAL A 23 -3.49 -40.59 -9.55
C VAL A 23 -4.82 -41.16 -10.07
N ILE A 24 -5.94 -40.68 -9.53
CA ILE A 24 -7.27 -40.98 -10.07
C ILE A 24 -7.56 -39.96 -11.19
N LEU A 25 -7.38 -40.38 -12.44
CA LEU A 25 -7.86 -39.63 -13.60
C LEU A 25 -9.31 -40.03 -13.87
N CYS A 26 -10.27 -39.25 -13.34
CA CYS A 26 -11.66 -39.38 -13.72
C CYS A 26 -11.84 -38.89 -15.17
N GLY A 27 -11.96 -39.82 -16.10
CA GLY A 27 -12.25 -39.58 -17.51
C GLY A 27 -13.63 -38.92 -17.70
N SER A 28 -13.64 -37.89 -18.54
CA SER A 28 -14.78 -37.03 -18.84
C SER A 28 -15.80 -37.71 -19.74
N ALA A 29 -17.05 -37.84 -19.29
CA ALA A 29 -18.19 -38.15 -20.14
C ALA A 29 -19.50 -37.60 -19.53
N ALA A 30 -19.68 -36.29 -19.61
CA ALA A 30 -20.99 -35.64 -19.76
C ALA A 30 -20.76 -34.15 -20.00
N ARG A 31 -21.26 -33.62 -21.11
CA ARG A 31 -21.43 -32.17 -21.30
C ARG A 31 -22.45 -31.65 -20.28
N ALA A 32 -22.01 -31.41 -19.06
CA ALA A 32 -22.64 -30.41 -18.22
C ALA A 32 -22.18 -29.04 -18.76
N ARG A 33 -23.12 -28.17 -19.11
CA ARG A 33 -22.83 -26.73 -19.17
C ARG A 33 -22.34 -26.37 -17.77
N CYS A 34 -21.03 -26.37 -17.55
CA CYS A 34 -20.47 -25.66 -16.41
C CYS A 34 -20.99 -24.23 -16.55
N PRO A 35 -21.79 -23.70 -15.60
CA PRO A 35 -21.82 -22.27 -15.47
C PRO A 35 -20.35 -21.90 -15.26
N THR A 36 -19.81 -21.06 -16.15
CA THR A 36 -18.57 -20.35 -15.86
C THR A 36 -18.69 -19.88 -14.41
N PRO A 37 -17.77 -20.25 -13.50
CA PRO A 37 -17.86 -19.73 -12.15
C PRO A 37 -17.98 -18.20 -12.30
N PRO A 38 -18.96 -17.55 -11.64
CA PRO A 38 -19.06 -16.11 -11.72
C PRO A 38 -17.65 -15.60 -11.42
N ALA A 39 -17.08 -14.85 -12.36
CA ALA A 39 -15.75 -14.27 -12.20
C ALA A 39 -15.69 -13.75 -10.78
N ALA A 40 -14.70 -14.19 -9.98
CA ALA A 40 -14.61 -13.85 -8.58
C ALA A 40 -14.90 -12.36 -8.48
N ALA A 41 -16.04 -11.99 -7.89
CA ALA A 41 -16.35 -10.60 -7.66
C ALA A 41 -15.09 -10.08 -7.00
N LYS A 42 -14.38 -9.13 -7.63
CA LYS A 42 -13.18 -8.52 -7.04
C LYS A 42 -13.58 -8.25 -5.61
N GLU A 43 -13.07 -9.05 -4.67
CA GLU A 43 -13.68 -9.10 -3.34
C GLU A 43 -13.51 -7.70 -2.80
N ARG A 44 -14.59 -6.93 -2.73
CA ARG A 44 -14.52 -5.56 -2.23
C ARG A 44 -14.14 -5.66 -0.77
N MET A 45 -13.45 -4.65 -0.26
CA MET A 45 -13.19 -4.58 1.18
C MET A 45 -14.49 -4.73 1.97
N THR A 46 -14.39 -5.35 3.15
CA THR A 46 -15.53 -5.41 4.06
C THR A 46 -15.89 -4.01 4.58
N ILE A 47 -17.09 -3.87 5.14
CA ILE A 47 -17.56 -2.60 5.70
C ILE A 47 -16.65 -2.17 6.86
N GLU A 48 -16.21 -3.12 7.67
CA GLU A 48 -15.32 -2.90 8.82
C GLU A 48 -13.94 -2.43 8.36
N GLN A 49 -13.37 -3.09 7.35
CA GLN A 49 -12.10 -2.69 6.73
C GLN A 49 -12.18 -1.27 6.17
N ARG A 50 -13.26 -0.95 5.46
CA ARG A 50 -13.47 0.40 4.94
C ARG A 50 -13.64 1.42 6.06
N ALA A 51 -14.41 1.11 7.10
CA ALA A 51 -14.62 2.00 8.24
C ALA A 51 -13.31 2.31 8.97
N GLU A 52 -12.45 1.30 9.12
CA GLU A 52 -11.13 1.47 9.74
C GLU A 52 -10.21 2.37 8.91
N LEU A 53 -10.09 2.12 7.60
CA LEU A 53 -9.27 2.99 6.74
C LEU A 53 -9.83 4.43 6.70
N THR A 54 -11.17 4.58 6.71
CA THR A 54 -11.82 5.90 6.81
C THR A 54 -11.44 6.60 8.11
N HIS A 55 -11.41 5.86 9.23
CA HIS A 55 -11.01 6.42 10.51
C HIS A 55 -9.57 6.93 10.50
N ILE A 56 -8.64 6.18 9.90
CA ILE A 56 -7.24 6.63 9.80
C ILE A 56 -7.14 7.87 8.88
N ALA A 57 -7.90 7.91 7.77
CA ALA A 57 -7.94 9.09 6.89
C ALA A 57 -8.40 10.36 7.63
N LEU A 58 -9.39 10.26 8.52
CA LEU A 58 -9.81 11.37 9.37
C LEU A 58 -8.73 11.78 10.37
N GLN A 59 -7.96 10.82 10.92
CA GLN A 59 -6.82 11.17 11.78
C GLN A 59 -5.71 11.89 11.01
N ILE A 60 -5.50 11.58 9.73
CA ILE A 60 -4.55 12.27 8.87
C ILE A 60 -5.01 13.71 8.63
N GLU A 61 -6.28 13.93 8.29
CA GLU A 61 -6.84 15.28 8.12
C GLU A 61 -6.59 16.15 9.36
N LEU A 62 -6.83 15.60 10.55
CA LEU A 62 -6.55 16.28 11.81
C LEU A 62 -5.05 16.55 12.03
N ALA A 63 -4.19 15.60 11.68
CA ALA A 63 -2.74 15.71 11.88
C ALA A 63 -2.07 16.65 10.86
N GLU A 64 -2.63 16.81 9.68
CA GLU A 64 -2.21 17.78 8.66
C GLU A 64 -2.82 19.17 8.88
N GLU A 65 -3.47 19.38 10.04
CA GLU A 65 -4.10 20.64 10.45
C GLU A 65 -5.07 21.21 9.39
N GLY A 66 -5.78 20.33 8.70
CA GLY A 66 -6.74 20.69 7.67
C GLY A 66 -6.13 21.01 6.30
N ALA A 67 -4.81 20.91 6.11
CA ALA A 67 -4.20 21.11 4.79
C ALA A 67 -4.63 20.06 3.75
N VAL A 68 -5.16 18.90 4.19
CA VAL A 68 -5.68 17.84 3.33
C VAL A 68 -6.93 17.24 3.97
N ASP A 69 -8.06 17.24 3.27
CA ASP A 69 -9.29 16.58 3.72
C ASP A 69 -9.25 15.05 3.54
N ALA A 70 -10.05 14.32 4.34
CA ALA A 70 -10.10 12.86 4.30
C ALA A 70 -10.55 12.28 2.94
N GLY A 71 -11.35 13.01 2.15
CA GLY A 71 -11.73 12.62 0.79
C GLY A 71 -10.53 12.67 -0.16
N THR A 72 -9.70 13.71 -0.05
CA THR A 72 -8.44 13.83 -0.78
C THR A 72 -7.44 12.76 -0.36
N VAL A 73 -7.35 12.43 0.94
CA VAL A 73 -6.57 11.30 1.44
C VAL A 73 -7.03 9.98 0.80
N TRP A 74 -8.35 9.76 0.72
CA TRP A 74 -8.92 8.56 0.08
C TRP A 74 -8.58 8.47 -1.40
N LYS A 75 -8.68 9.59 -2.11
CA LYS A 75 -8.33 9.67 -3.53
C LYS A 75 -6.84 9.39 -3.76
N ALA A 76 -5.96 9.97 -2.94
CA ALA A 76 -4.53 9.74 -3.01
C ALA A 76 -4.17 8.26 -2.76
N LEU A 77 -4.77 7.65 -1.73
CA LEU A 77 -4.64 6.22 -1.43
C LEU A 77 -5.06 5.35 -2.62
N CYS A 78 -6.26 5.58 -3.16
CA CYS A 78 -6.79 4.80 -4.26
C CYS A 78 -5.96 4.95 -5.53
N ASN A 79 -5.51 6.16 -5.85
CA ASN A 79 -4.64 6.41 -6.99
C ASN A 79 -3.32 5.66 -6.81
N HIS A 80 -2.67 5.81 -5.65
CA HIS A 80 -1.41 5.13 -5.35
C HIS A 80 -1.50 3.62 -5.54
N LEU A 81 -2.50 2.96 -4.93
CA LEU A 81 -2.67 1.51 -5.01
C LEU A 81 -3.12 1.00 -6.38
N ASN A 82 -3.69 1.87 -7.21
CA ASN A 82 -4.03 1.57 -8.60
C ASN A 82 -2.94 1.98 -9.60
N GLY A 83 -1.74 2.36 -9.12
CA GLY A 83 -0.59 2.72 -9.95
C GLY A 83 -0.74 4.07 -10.66
N ARG A 84 -1.52 5.00 -10.08
CA ARG A 84 -1.84 6.31 -10.63
C ARG A 84 -1.34 7.42 -9.70
N GLY A 85 -0.95 8.55 -10.27
CA GLY A 85 -0.73 9.78 -9.52
C GLY A 85 -2.03 10.56 -9.29
N LEU A 86 -1.98 11.67 -8.55
CA LEU A 86 -3.12 12.60 -8.40
C LEU A 86 -3.49 13.33 -9.69
N GLU A 87 -2.58 13.37 -10.66
CA GLU A 87 -2.76 14.04 -11.95
C GLU A 87 -3.65 13.22 -12.91
N ASP A 88 -3.92 11.94 -12.62
CA ASP A 88 -4.78 11.08 -13.45
C ASP A 88 -6.25 11.20 -13.00
N VAL A 89 -7.13 11.61 -13.92
CA VAL A 89 -8.50 12.12 -13.67
C VAL A 89 -9.55 11.00 -13.48
N ARG A 90 -9.13 9.73 -13.38
CA ARG A 90 -10.11 8.65 -13.15
C ARG A 90 -10.36 8.48 -11.66
N ASP A 91 -11.55 8.85 -11.20
CA ASP A 91 -12.04 8.58 -9.86
C ASP A 91 -12.35 7.09 -9.68
N ASN A 92 -11.31 6.25 -9.63
CA ASN A 92 -11.45 4.86 -9.21
C ASN A 92 -11.23 4.78 -7.70
N THR A 93 -12.32 4.89 -6.95
CA THR A 93 -12.32 4.92 -5.48
C THR A 93 -12.49 3.54 -4.85
N GLU A 94 -12.48 2.48 -5.67
CA GLU A 94 -12.65 1.10 -5.22
C GLU A 94 -11.30 0.43 -4.92
N LEU A 95 -11.21 -0.16 -3.73
CA LEU A 95 -10.12 -1.04 -3.30
C LEU A 95 -10.66 -2.46 -3.08
N SER A 96 -9.85 -3.44 -3.48
CA SER A 96 -10.09 -4.85 -3.20
C SER A 96 -9.69 -5.22 -1.77
N HIS A 97 -10.22 -6.35 -1.28
CA HIS A 97 -9.87 -6.95 0.00
C HIS A 97 -8.36 -7.24 0.10
N GLU A 98 -7.75 -7.69 -0.99
CA GLU A 98 -6.29 -7.92 -1.06
C GLU A 98 -5.48 -6.63 -0.86
N GLN A 99 -6.02 -5.49 -1.28
CA GLN A 99 -5.38 -4.18 -1.12
C GLN A 99 -5.51 -3.59 0.28
N TYR A 100 -6.36 -4.13 1.15
CA TYR A 100 -6.61 -3.58 2.49
C TYR A 100 -5.32 -3.42 3.32
N TRP A 101 -4.45 -4.43 3.37
CA TRP A 101 -3.21 -4.35 4.16
C TRP A 101 -2.22 -3.32 3.60
N ALA A 102 -2.15 -3.20 2.28
CA ALA A 102 -1.34 -2.16 1.63
C ALA A 102 -1.92 -0.77 1.94
N ALA A 103 -3.25 -0.63 1.93
CA ALA A 103 -3.94 0.61 2.27
C ALA A 103 -3.73 1.02 3.72
N ARG A 104 -3.83 0.08 4.65
CA ARG A 104 -3.54 0.32 6.07
C ARG A 104 -2.11 0.80 6.26
N SER A 105 -1.13 0.07 5.72
CA SER A 105 0.28 0.44 5.84
C SER A 105 0.57 1.80 5.23
N TYR A 106 -0.11 2.16 4.15
CA TYR A 106 0.00 3.47 3.52
C TYR A 106 -0.52 4.58 4.45
N LEU A 107 -1.71 4.39 5.04
CA LEU A 107 -2.33 5.41 5.88
C LEU A 107 -1.57 5.56 7.22
N ASP A 108 -1.11 4.45 7.81
CA ASP A 108 -0.29 4.48 9.02
C ASP A 108 1.04 5.24 8.78
N GLY A 109 1.70 4.98 7.65
CA GLY A 109 2.93 5.69 7.26
C GLY A 109 2.72 7.19 7.10
N TRP A 110 1.64 7.59 6.41
CA TRP A 110 1.29 9.00 6.26
C TRP A 110 0.98 9.62 7.63
N LEU A 111 0.15 8.97 8.45
CA LEU A 111 -0.22 9.49 9.76
C LEU A 111 1.01 9.71 10.66
N SER A 112 1.95 8.74 10.69
CA SER A 112 3.22 8.90 11.40
C SER A 112 4.05 10.08 10.87
N CYS A 113 4.11 10.26 9.55
CA CYS A 113 4.77 11.42 8.93
C CYS A 113 4.11 12.75 9.34
N ALA A 114 2.78 12.84 9.25
CA ALA A 114 2.02 14.04 9.59
C ALA A 114 2.21 14.44 11.06
N ARG A 115 2.32 13.46 11.96
CA ARG A 115 2.62 13.67 13.39
C ARG A 115 4.08 13.97 13.71
N GLY A 116 4.97 13.91 12.73
CA GLY A 116 6.41 14.06 12.95
C GLY A 116 7.04 12.91 13.74
N GLU A 117 6.45 11.72 13.71
CA GLU A 117 6.98 10.53 14.39
C GLU A 117 8.26 10.01 13.72
N SER A 118 9.13 9.37 14.51
CA SER A 118 10.36 8.78 13.96
C SER A 118 10.06 7.50 13.18
N LEU A 119 10.35 7.50 11.90
CA LEU A 119 10.24 6.33 11.03
C LEU A 119 11.57 5.56 10.95
N PRO A 120 11.54 4.22 10.83
CA PRO A 120 12.72 3.45 10.46
C PRO A 120 13.18 3.82 9.05
N ARG A 121 14.43 3.52 8.70
CA ARG A 121 15.03 3.79 7.38
C ARG A 121 14.13 3.38 6.20
N THR A 122 13.62 2.16 6.23
CA THR A 122 12.73 1.62 5.20
C THR A 122 11.40 2.38 5.13
N GLY A 123 10.88 2.82 6.28
CA GLY A 123 9.71 3.69 6.37
C GLY A 123 9.96 5.04 5.72
N MET A 124 11.06 5.71 6.05
CA MET A 124 11.41 7.01 5.45
C MET A 124 11.52 6.95 3.92
N ILE A 125 12.20 5.91 3.38
CA ILE A 125 12.31 5.73 1.92
C ILE A 125 10.93 5.49 1.29
N ARG A 126 10.11 4.62 1.89
CA ARG A 126 8.76 4.33 1.40
C ARG A 126 7.90 5.58 1.37
N GLU A 127 7.95 6.42 2.39
CA GLU A 127 7.16 7.64 2.46
C GLU A 127 7.58 8.68 1.42
N ILE A 128 8.89 8.85 1.19
CA ILE A 128 9.38 9.71 0.10
C ILE A 128 8.87 9.18 -1.25
N MET A 129 9.05 7.88 -1.52
CA MET A 129 8.59 7.27 -2.77
C MET A 129 7.07 7.32 -2.95
N ARG A 130 6.31 7.20 -1.86
CA ARG A 130 4.85 7.38 -1.84
C ARG A 130 4.47 8.77 -2.32
N MET A 131 5.03 9.82 -1.69
CA MET A 131 4.76 11.22 -2.08
C MET A 131 5.12 11.48 -3.54
N TRP A 132 6.21 10.89 -4.04
CA TRP A 132 6.58 10.93 -5.47
C TRP A 132 5.57 10.23 -6.38
N GLY A 133 5.09 9.05 -5.98
CA GLY A 133 4.10 8.29 -6.75
C GLY A 133 2.78 9.03 -6.86
N ILE A 134 2.46 9.83 -5.84
CA ILE A 134 1.25 10.65 -5.80
C ILE A 134 1.44 11.96 -6.58
N ARG A 135 2.59 12.63 -6.41
CA ARG A 135 2.96 13.87 -7.08
C ARG A 135 4.31 13.72 -7.77
N GLY A 136 4.29 13.57 -9.09
CA GLY A 136 5.50 13.33 -9.89
C GLY A 136 6.57 14.41 -9.73
N GLY A 137 6.16 15.68 -9.57
CA GLY A 137 7.09 16.80 -9.37
C GLY A 137 7.99 16.69 -8.14
N LEU A 138 7.53 16.04 -7.07
CA LEU A 138 8.33 15.86 -5.85
C LEU A 138 9.56 14.98 -6.09
N ARG A 139 9.48 14.02 -7.02
CA ARG A 139 10.62 13.15 -7.34
C ARG A 139 11.82 13.95 -7.81
N ALA A 140 11.59 14.84 -8.76
CA ALA A 140 12.67 15.66 -9.32
C ALA A 140 13.26 16.58 -8.23
N SER A 141 12.42 17.23 -7.44
CA SER A 141 12.86 18.11 -6.34
C SER A 141 13.69 17.37 -5.29
N THR A 142 13.23 16.22 -4.81
CA THR A 142 13.96 15.45 -3.79
C THR A 142 15.27 14.87 -4.36
N ILE A 143 15.30 14.41 -5.61
CA ILE A 143 16.56 13.95 -6.24
C ILE A 143 17.55 15.10 -6.36
N ALA A 144 17.12 16.27 -6.84
CA ALA A 144 17.97 17.45 -6.94
C ALA A 144 18.53 17.88 -5.57
N LEU A 145 17.71 17.81 -4.51
CA LEU A 145 18.16 18.02 -3.14
C LEU A 145 19.26 17.01 -2.75
N CYS A 146 19.05 15.73 -3.03
CA CYS A 146 20.02 14.68 -2.68
C CYS A 146 21.36 14.86 -3.39
N GLU A 147 21.33 15.18 -4.68
CA GLU A 147 22.54 15.43 -5.47
C GLU A 147 23.28 16.68 -4.98
N ALA A 148 22.56 17.79 -4.77
CA ALA A 148 23.15 19.06 -4.40
C ALA A 148 23.67 19.10 -2.95
N ARG A 149 23.04 18.39 -2.01
CA ARG A 149 23.36 18.48 -0.57
C ARG A 149 24.07 17.26 -0.01
N PHE A 150 23.82 16.08 -0.57
CA PHE A 150 24.35 14.82 -0.02
C PHE A 150 25.28 14.09 -0.99
N GLN A 151 25.47 14.61 -2.21
CA GLN A 151 26.26 13.98 -3.27
C GLN A 151 25.82 12.53 -3.58
N ALA A 152 24.53 12.25 -3.38
CA ALA A 152 23.94 10.93 -3.54
C ALA A 152 22.89 10.94 -4.65
N LYS A 153 22.89 9.90 -5.49
CA LYS A 153 21.93 9.75 -6.59
C LYS A 153 20.68 8.97 -6.20
N THR A 154 20.76 8.20 -5.12
CA THR A 154 19.62 7.39 -4.63
C THR A 154 19.39 7.61 -3.14
N LEU A 155 18.14 7.48 -2.70
CA LEU A 155 17.79 7.55 -1.27
C LEU A 155 18.45 6.44 -0.46
N ALA A 156 18.74 5.29 -1.10
CA ALA A 156 19.37 4.15 -0.46
C ALA A 156 20.83 4.42 -0.08
N ASP A 157 21.49 5.40 -0.70
CA ASP A 157 22.88 5.77 -0.42
C ASP A 157 23.00 6.78 0.74
N LEU A 158 21.89 7.39 1.17
CA LEU A 158 21.89 8.37 2.25
C LEU A 158 22.10 7.70 3.61
N THR A 159 22.84 8.32 4.52
CA THR A 159 22.81 7.94 5.95
C THR A 159 21.42 8.18 6.56
N ASP A 160 21.12 7.59 7.71
CA ASP A 160 19.80 7.78 8.35
C ASP A 160 19.50 9.24 8.69
N THR A 161 20.52 10.02 9.07
CA THR A 161 20.36 11.46 9.32
C THR A 161 20.05 12.22 8.03
N GLN A 162 20.76 11.92 6.94
CA GLN A 162 20.50 12.56 5.63
C GLN A 162 19.13 12.16 5.08
N LEU A 163 18.73 10.90 5.25
CA LEU A 163 17.42 10.41 4.85
C LEU A 163 16.29 11.06 5.65
N ARG A 164 16.49 11.28 6.96
CA ARG A 164 15.55 12.05 7.78
C ARG A 164 15.44 13.50 7.31
N ALA A 165 16.56 14.14 6.98
CA ALA A 165 16.55 15.50 6.42
C ALA A 165 15.82 15.55 5.06
N ALA A 166 16.08 14.59 4.17
CA ALA A 166 15.40 14.48 2.88
C ALA A 166 13.89 14.26 3.05
N LEU A 167 13.48 13.40 3.99
CA LEU A 167 12.08 13.19 4.32
C LEU A 167 11.43 14.48 4.81
N TRP A 168 12.07 15.20 5.74
CA TRP A 168 11.52 16.43 6.32
C TRP A 168 11.29 17.51 5.26
N VAL A 169 12.26 17.72 4.35
CA VAL A 169 12.09 18.66 3.23
C VAL A 169 10.97 18.19 2.28
N THR A 170 10.91 16.89 1.99
CA THR A 170 9.84 16.35 1.11
C THR A 170 8.45 16.53 1.74
N VAL A 171 8.32 16.38 3.06
CA VAL A 171 7.07 16.64 3.79
C VAL A 171 6.71 18.13 3.75
N ALA A 172 7.68 19.03 3.89
CA ALA A 172 7.42 20.47 3.76
C ALA A 172 6.94 20.84 2.34
N ASP A 173 7.58 20.30 1.30
CA ASP A 173 7.15 20.51 -0.10
C ASP A 173 5.78 19.90 -0.40
N TRP A 174 5.44 18.80 0.29
CA TRP A 174 4.13 18.15 0.24
C TRP A 174 3.05 19.05 0.85
N GLN A 175 3.26 19.54 2.08
CA GLN A 175 2.33 20.45 2.77
C GLN A 175 2.13 21.75 1.99
N ALA A 176 3.20 22.35 1.49
CA ALA A 176 3.13 23.57 0.68
C ALA A 176 2.28 23.40 -0.58
N TYR A 177 2.30 22.22 -1.20
CA TYR A 177 1.49 21.95 -2.39
C TYR A 177 0.00 21.89 -2.08
N TRP A 178 -0.37 21.28 -0.95
CA TRP A 178 -1.78 21.21 -0.59
C TRP A 178 -2.35 22.56 -0.19
N ALA A 179 -1.60 23.34 0.59
CA ALA A 179 -1.96 24.72 0.91
C ALA A 179 -2.19 25.57 -0.36
N GLN A 180 -1.39 25.38 -1.41
CA GLN A 180 -1.60 26.07 -2.69
C GLN A 180 -2.89 25.63 -3.40
N ARG A 181 -3.27 24.35 -3.31
CA ARG A 181 -4.49 23.84 -3.96
C ARG A 181 -5.79 24.27 -3.28
N GLU A 182 -5.79 24.47 -1.98
CA GLU A 182 -6.97 24.99 -1.26
C GLU A 182 -7.21 26.48 -1.56
N SER A 183 -6.16 27.21 -1.93
CA SER A 183 -6.24 28.64 -2.27
C SER A 183 -6.66 28.95 -3.72
N ALA A 184 -6.78 27.92 -4.57
CA ALA A 184 -7.07 28.02 -6.00
C ALA A 184 -8.51 27.62 -6.33
#